data_AF-A0A2E4Z6N5-F1
#
_entry.id   AF-A0A2E4Z6N5-F1
#
_cell.length_a   1.000
_cell.length_b   1.000
_cell.length_c   1.000
_cell.angle_alpha   90.00
_cell.angle_beta   90.00
_cell.angle_gamma   90.00
#
_symmetry.space_group_name_H-M   'P 1'
#
loop_
_entity.id
_entity.type
_entity.pdbx_description
1 polymer ?
#
loop_
_entity_poly.entity_id
_entity_poly.type
_entity_poly.pdbx_seq_one_letter_code
_entity_poly.pdbx_strand_id
1 'polypeptide(L)'
;MPFFHPDRKRRYENDERAYAIFELAYTTVDVAAAVLFIIGSVMFFSDEWQTPGTWCFLIGSICFALKPSIRIYREIYYFSEGDYDDMVDNKRNS
;
A
#
# COMPACT_ATOMS: atom_id res chain seq x y z
N MET A 1 -37.70 -2.27 25.15
CA MET A 1 -37.06 -0.96 24.93
C MET A 1 -35.78 -1.19 24.14
N PRO A 2 -35.65 -0.60 22.94
CA PRO A 2 -34.54 -0.87 22.03
C PRO A 2 -33.36 0.04 22.37
N PHE A 3 -32.16 -0.51 22.46
CA PHE A 3 -30.94 0.28 22.31
C PHE A 3 -30.12 -0.37 21.19
N PHE A 4 -30.51 0.02 19.97
CA PHE A 4 -29.62 0.04 18.82
C PHE A 4 -28.33 0.76 19.23
N HIS A 5 -27.20 0.07 19.24
CA HIS A 5 -25.92 0.75 19.18
C HIS A 5 -25.71 1.20 17.74
N PRO A 6 -25.50 2.49 17.49
CA PRO A 6 -25.35 3.01 16.15
C PRO A 6 -24.09 2.41 15.55
N ASP A 7 -24.25 1.85 14.35
CA ASP A 7 -23.26 1.89 13.29
C ASP A 7 -22.28 3.04 13.49
N ARG A 8 -20.99 2.73 13.71
CA ARG A 8 -19.90 3.67 13.43
C ARG A 8 -19.78 3.81 11.91
N LYS A 9 -20.85 4.32 11.28
CA LYS A 9 -20.81 4.83 9.92
C LYS A 9 -19.88 6.03 9.91
N ARG A 10 -18.81 5.88 9.13
CA ARG A 10 -18.25 6.93 8.28
C ARG A 10 -17.83 8.20 9.00
N ARG A 11 -16.65 8.15 9.62
CA ARG A 11 -15.91 9.35 10.01
C ARG A 11 -14.78 9.70 9.03
N TYR A 12 -14.99 9.46 7.74
CA TYR A 12 -14.04 9.77 6.66
C TYR A 12 -14.74 10.19 5.35
N GLU A 13 -15.90 10.85 5.44
CA GLU A 13 -16.78 11.15 4.29
C GLU A 13 -16.27 12.27 3.36
N ASN A 14 -15.01 12.72 3.49
CA ASN A 14 -14.40 13.65 2.53
C ASN A 14 -13.07 13.17 1.91
N ASP A 15 -12.56 12.01 2.34
CA ASP A 15 -11.30 11.44 1.82
C ASP A 15 -11.48 10.04 1.20
N GLU A 16 -12.69 9.47 1.18
CA GLU A 16 -12.96 8.19 0.49
C GLU A 16 -12.61 8.24 -1.00
N ARG A 17 -12.78 9.39 -1.67
CA ARG A 17 -12.44 9.56 -3.08
C ARG A 17 -10.92 9.62 -3.31
N ALA A 18 -10.21 10.34 -2.44
CA ALA A 18 -8.76 10.40 -2.49
C ALA A 18 -8.18 9.00 -2.24
N TYR A 19 -8.68 8.30 -1.21
CA TYR A 19 -8.25 6.94 -0.88
C TYR A 19 -8.50 5.95 -2.01
N ALA A 20 -9.67 5.99 -2.66
CA ALA A 20 -9.97 5.14 -3.80
C ALA A 20 -9.08 5.43 -5.03
N ILE A 21 -8.79 6.70 -5.32
CA ILE A 21 -7.85 7.10 -6.38
C ILE A 21 -6.43 6.63 -6.05
N PHE A 22 -6.00 6.73 -4.79
CA PHE A 22 -4.71 6.21 -4.35
C PHE A 22 -4.62 4.70 -4.52
N GLU A 23 -5.63 3.94 -4.08
CA GLU A 23 -5.64 2.48 -4.22
C GLU A 23 -5.62 2.03 -5.70
N LEU A 24 -6.33 2.74 -6.57
CA LEU A 24 -6.30 2.54 -8.01
C LEU A 24 -4.95 2.92 -8.63
N ALA A 25 -4.34 4.03 -8.19
CA ALA A 25 -3.02 4.47 -8.62
C ALA A 25 -1.96 3.45 -8.21
N TYR A 26 -1.99 2.93 -6.98
CA TYR A 26 -1.08 1.88 -6.54
C TYR A 26 -1.21 0.60 -7.35
N THR A 27 -2.44 0.20 -7.70
CA THR A 27 -2.67 -0.97 -8.55
C THR A 27 -2.16 -0.73 -9.97
N THR A 28 -2.36 0.47 -10.51
CA THR A 28 -1.81 0.87 -11.81
C THR A 28 -0.28 0.84 -11.81
N VAL A 29 0.36 1.34 -10.76
CA VAL A 29 1.83 1.33 -10.61
C VAL A 29 2.36 -0.11 -10.53
N ASP A 30 1.66 -1.02 -9.86
CA ASP A 30 2.02 -2.44 -9.76
C ASP A 30 1.98 -3.11 -11.14
N VAL A 31 0.92 -2.88 -11.92
CA VAL A 31 0.81 -3.37 -13.29
C VAL A 31 1.87 -2.75 -14.19
N ALA A 32 2.15 -1.45 -14.06
CA ALA A 32 3.21 -0.78 -14.81
C ALA A 32 4.59 -1.35 -14.48
N ALA A 33 4.88 -1.66 -13.21
CA ALA A 33 6.11 -2.32 -12.78
C ALA A 33 6.25 -3.71 -13.42
N ALA A 34 5.18 -4.51 -13.41
CA ALA A 34 5.17 -5.83 -14.05
C ALA A 34 5.45 -5.74 -15.56
N VAL A 35 4.85 -4.77 -16.24
CA VAL A 35 5.09 -4.52 -17.68
C VAL A 35 6.54 -4.10 -17.93
N LEU A 36 7.09 -3.20 -17.10
CA LEU A 36 8.49 -2.78 -17.19
C LEU A 36 9.46 -3.96 -17.01
N PHE A 37 9.16 -4.88 -16.10
CA PHE A 37 9.96 -6.10 -15.92
C PHE A 37 9.91 -7.02 -17.14
N ILE A 38 8.74 -7.22 -17.72
CA ILE A 38 8.59 -8.02 -18.94
C ILE A 38 9.38 -7.37 -20.09
N ILE A 39 9.21 -6.07 -20.30
CA ILE A 39 9.92 -5.33 -21.36
C ILE A 39 11.43 -5.39 -21.13
N GLY A 40 11.90 -5.09 -19.91
CA GLY A 40 13.31 -5.19 -19.55
C GLY A 40 13.87 -6.59 -19.77
N SER A 41 13.09 -7.64 -19.49
CA SER A 41 13.50 -9.04 -19.71
C SER A 41 13.70 -9.33 -21.19
N VAL A 42 12.82 -8.82 -22.05
CA VAL A 42 12.95 -8.95 -23.51
C VAL A 42 14.15 -8.15 -24.03
N MET A 43 14.38 -6.95 -23.50
CA MET A 43 15.53 -6.10 -23.87
C MET A 43 16.88 -6.76 -23.55
N PHE A 44 16.95 -7.60 -22.52
CA PHE A 44 18.17 -8.33 -22.14
C PHE A 44 18.63 -9.37 -23.18
N PHE A 45 17.80 -9.72 -24.17
CA PHE A 45 18.18 -10.64 -25.25
C PHE A 45 19.15 -10.04 -26.27
N SER A 46 19.40 -8.73 -26.24
CA SER A 46 20.32 -8.04 -27.15
C SER A 46 21.29 -7.16 -26.36
N ASP A 47 22.60 -7.29 -26.63
CA ASP A 47 23.64 -6.53 -25.91
C ASP A 47 23.45 -5.01 -26.01
N GLU A 48 23.03 -4.49 -27.18
CA GLU A 48 22.75 -3.06 -27.37
C GLU A 48 21.60 -2.52 -26.50
N TRP A 49 20.70 -3.41 -26.04
CA TRP A 49 19.49 -3.06 -25.30
C TRP A 49 19.59 -3.37 -23.80
N GLN A 50 20.73 -3.91 -23.33
CA GLN A 50 20.93 -4.22 -21.91
C GLN A 50 20.93 -2.98 -21.02
N THR A 51 21.55 -1.88 -21.46
CA THR A 51 21.58 -0.63 -20.70
C THR A 51 20.15 -0.09 -20.45
N PRO A 52 19.32 0.14 -21.48
CA PRO A 52 17.93 0.59 -21.26
C PRO A 52 17.06 -0.47 -20.56
N GLY A 53 17.32 -1.77 -20.78
CA GLY A 53 16.65 -2.86 -20.05
C GLY A 53 16.93 -2.83 -18.54
N THR A 54 18.17 -2.52 -18.15
CA THR A 54 18.59 -2.38 -16.74
C THR A 54 17.86 -1.22 -16.07
N TRP A 55 17.71 -0.09 -16.76
CA TRP A 55 16.92 1.04 -16.25
C TRP A 55 15.43 0.71 -16.12
N CYS A 56 14.85 -0.04 -17.06
CA CYS A 56 13.46 -0.53 -16.93
C CYS A 56 13.30 -1.41 -15.69
N PHE A 57 14.25 -2.31 -15.43
CA PHE A 57 14.25 -3.14 -14.23
C PHE A 57 14.41 -2.32 -12.94
N LEU A 58 15.29 -1.31 -12.94
CA LEU A 58 15.48 -0.45 -11.78
C LEU A 58 14.20 0.32 -11.44
N ILE A 59 13.59 0.96 -12.45
CA ILE A 59 12.34 1.72 -12.28
C ILE A 59 11.21 0.78 -11.87
N GLY A 60 11.06 -0.37 -12.53
CA GLY A 60 10.08 -1.39 -12.17
C GLY A 60 10.23 -1.86 -10.72
N SER A 61 11.47 -2.06 -10.25
CA SER A 61 11.76 -2.47 -8.87
C SER A 61 11.38 -1.40 -7.85
N ILE A 62 11.69 -0.13 -8.13
CA ILE A 62 11.30 0.98 -7.26
C ILE A 62 9.77 1.06 -7.19
N CYS A 63 9.07 1.00 -8.33
CA CYS A 63 7.61 1.01 -8.39
C CYS A 63 6.98 -0.16 -7.61
N PHE A 64 7.51 -1.36 -7.78
CA PHE A 64 7.06 -2.56 -7.08
C PHE A 64 7.25 -2.47 -5.57
N ALA A 65 8.34 -1.86 -5.10
CA ALA A 65 8.66 -1.74 -3.67
C ALA A 65 7.74 -0.75 -2.91
N LEU A 66 7.15 0.24 -3.59
CA LEU A 66 6.35 1.29 -2.94
C LEU A 66 5.11 0.75 -2.21
N LYS A 67 4.38 -0.17 -2.83
CA LYS A 67 3.13 -0.73 -2.31
C LYS A 67 3.31 -1.57 -1.02
N PRO A 68 4.21 -2.58 -0.97
CA PRO A 68 4.48 -3.29 0.28
C PRO A 68 5.08 -2.38 1.35
N SER A 69 5.92 -1.40 0.98
CA SER A 69 6.54 -0.48 1.96
C SER A 69 5.50 0.33 2.73
N ILE A 70 4.46 0.83 2.06
CA ILE A 70 3.38 1.58 2.72
C ILE A 70 2.52 0.66 3.58
N ARG A 71 2.24 -0.56 3.11
CA ARG A 71 1.49 -1.56 3.89
C ARG A 71 2.24 -1.93 5.17
N ILE A 72 3.55 -2.17 5.07
CA ILE A 72 4.43 -2.48 6.20
C ILE A 72 4.52 -1.30 7.16
N TYR A 73 4.72 -0.08 6.63
CA TYR A 73 4.77 1.12 7.47
C TYR A 73 3.47 1.31 8.27
N ARG A 74 2.32 1.12 7.60
CA ARG A 74 1.01 1.16 8.25
C ARG A 74 0.87 0.06 9.29
N GLU A 75 1.25 -1.17 8.98
CA GLU A 75 1.17 -2.30 9.91
C GLU A 75 2.04 -2.08 11.14
N ILE A 76 3.27 -1.58 10.99
CA ILE A 76 4.17 -1.22 12.11
C ILE A 76 3.57 -0.10 12.96
N TYR A 77 3.04 0.96 12.34
CA TYR A 77 2.42 2.08 13.06
C TYR A 77 1.19 1.61 13.86
N TYR A 78 0.26 0.88 13.23
CA TYR A 78 -0.91 0.34 13.92
C TYR A 78 -0.56 -0.67 15.02
N PHE A 79 0.46 -1.50 14.82
CA PHE A 79 0.93 -2.43 15.86
C PHE A 79 1.54 -1.68 17.05
N SER A 80 2.07 -0.47 16.85
CA SER A 80 2.60 0.37 17.93
C SER A 80 1.52 1.09 18.74
N GLU A 81 0.34 1.38 18.18
CA GLU A 81 -0.75 2.06 18.90
C GLU A 81 -1.84 1.11 19.41
N GLY A 82 -2.05 -0.03 18.75
CA GLY A 82 -3.10 -0.99 19.08
C GLY A 82 -2.92 -1.75 20.39
N ASP A 83 -1.71 -1.80 20.95
CA ASP A 83 -1.45 -2.46 22.25
C ASP A 83 -1.52 -1.48 23.44
N TYR A 84 -1.67 -0.18 23.23
CA TYR A 84 -1.84 0.78 24.32
C TYR A 84 -3.30 1.01 24.69
N ASP A 85 -4.20 1.15 23.71
CA ASP A 85 -5.62 1.45 23.97
C ASP A 85 -6.37 0.29 24.66
N ASP A 86 -6.05 -0.97 24.32
CA ASP A 86 -6.63 -2.14 25.00
C ASP A 86 -6.08 -2.34 26.44
N MET A 87 -4.87 -1.82 26.74
CA MET A 87 -4.30 -1.87 28.09
C MET A 87 -4.77 -0.73 29.01
N VAL A 88 -5.05 0.46 28.47
CA VAL A 88 -5.55 1.58 29.30
C VAL A 88 -7.03 1.44 29.67
N ASP A 89 -7.86 0.78 28.84
CA ASP A 89 -9.28 0.56 29.18
C ASP A 89 -9.48 -0.59 30.17
N ASN A 90 -8.59 -1.59 30.19
CA ASN A 90 -8.63 -2.69 31.15
C ASN A 90 -8.15 -2.28 32.56
N LYS A 91 -7.23 -1.30 32.68
CA LYS A 91 -6.81 -0.77 33.98
C LYS A 91 -7.78 0.24 34.60
N ARG A 92 -8.74 0.78 33.83
CA ARG A 92 -9.76 1.70 34.35
C ARG A 92 -11.00 0.96 34.87
N ASN A 93 -11.16 -0.31 34.51
CA ASN A 93 -12.25 -1.19 34.91
C ASN A 93 -11.81 -2.30 35.89
N SER A 94 -10.62 -2.20 36.50
CA SER A 94 -10.13 -3.09 37.57
C SER A 94 -9.89 -2.34 38.88
#